data_AF-A0A8T5LPN9-F1
#
_entry.id   AF-A0A8T5LPN9-F1
#
_cell.length_a   1.000
_cell.length_b   1.000
_cell.length_c   1.000
_cell.angle_alpha   90.00
_cell.angle_beta   90.00
_cell.angle_gamma   90.00
#
_symmetry.space_group_name_H-M   'P 1'
#
loop_
_entity.id
_entity.type
_entity.pdbx_description
1 polymer ?
#
loop_
_entity_poly.entity_id
_entity_poly.type
_entity_poly.pdbx_seq_one_letter_code
_entity_poly.pdbx_strand_id
1 'polypeptide(L)'
;MEIQRLLNKARRSISSYCINECKAYCCRKGYLVLTQKEHDLILKNSHEKVESLKLLKALPNNKFSLYMGNANLPCPSLLDFKCTIHKSKNRPMVCHDFPIFIEDHEIRLSHRCPAVKEDLFYPYMARLKKLGYKIIVSSELMDSEFMYA
;
A
#
# COMPACT_ATOMS: atom_id res chain seq x y z
N MET A 1 21.42 -3.29 2.28
CA MET A 1 21.40 -2.06 1.45
C MET A 1 21.02 -2.32 -0.01
N GLU A 2 21.46 -3.43 -0.62
CA GLU A 2 21.12 -3.79 -2.01
C GLU A 2 19.62 -4.09 -2.23
N ILE A 3 18.98 -4.81 -1.30
CA ILE A 3 17.56 -5.20 -1.40
C ILE A 3 16.63 -4.00 -1.44
N GLN A 4 16.82 -3.03 -0.55
CA GLN A 4 15.98 -1.82 -0.55
C GLN A 4 16.13 -1.03 -1.84
N ARG A 5 17.31 -1.03 -2.46
CA ARG A 5 17.50 -0.44 -3.79
C ARG A 5 16.73 -1.20 -4.87
N LEU A 6 16.67 -2.54 -4.79
CA LEU A 6 15.92 -3.38 -5.72
C LEU A 6 14.40 -3.17 -5.56
N LEU A 7 13.89 -3.13 -4.33
CA LEU A 7 12.49 -2.86 -4.03
C LEU A 7 12.07 -1.47 -4.49
N ASN A 8 12.90 -0.44 -4.22
CA ASN A 8 12.62 0.91 -4.69
C ASN A 8 12.64 1.01 -6.22
N LYS A 9 13.50 0.26 -6.91
CA LYS A 9 13.47 0.16 -8.37
C LYS A 9 12.17 -0.49 -8.85
N ALA A 10 11.75 -1.60 -8.24
CA ALA A 10 10.51 -2.28 -8.57
C ALA A 10 9.30 -1.34 -8.36
N ARG A 11 9.17 -0.71 -7.19
CA ARG A 11 8.06 0.25 -6.92
C ARG A 11 8.04 1.41 -7.92
N ARG A 12 9.21 1.91 -8.33
CA ARG A 12 9.31 2.99 -9.32
C ARG A 12 8.99 2.55 -10.74
N SER A 13 9.19 1.28 -11.10
CA SER A 13 9.00 0.80 -12.48
C SER A 13 7.54 0.96 -12.95
N ILE A 14 6.58 0.96 -12.03
CA ILE A 14 5.16 1.10 -12.34
C ILE A 14 4.64 2.54 -12.24
N SER A 15 5.51 3.55 -12.04
CA SER A 15 5.04 4.94 -11.80
C SER A 15 4.19 5.49 -12.95
N SER A 16 4.55 5.19 -14.21
CA SER A 16 3.77 5.58 -15.39
C SER A 16 2.42 4.86 -15.41
N TYR A 17 2.43 3.54 -15.22
CA TYR A 17 1.23 2.71 -15.13
C TYR A 17 0.26 3.20 -14.04
N CYS A 18 0.78 3.56 -12.86
CA CYS A 18 -0.03 4.11 -11.77
C CYS A 18 -0.83 5.35 -12.15
N ILE A 19 -0.25 6.25 -12.95
CA ILE A 19 -0.85 7.55 -13.29
C ILE A 19 -1.74 7.42 -14.53
N ASN A 20 -1.23 6.75 -15.57
CA ASN A 20 -1.84 6.77 -16.90
C ASN A 20 -2.89 5.67 -17.08
N GLU A 21 -2.69 4.51 -16.46
CA GLU A 21 -3.55 3.33 -16.65
C GLU A 21 -4.42 3.08 -15.42
N CYS A 22 -3.78 2.82 -14.28
CA CYS A 22 -4.44 2.53 -13.00
C CYS A 22 -5.13 3.77 -12.38
N LYS A 23 -4.71 4.98 -12.75
CA LYS A 23 -5.22 6.26 -12.22
C LYS A 23 -5.32 6.27 -10.69
N ALA A 24 -4.25 5.82 -10.02
CA ALA A 24 -4.16 5.68 -8.56
C ALA A 24 -5.33 4.91 -7.92
N TYR A 25 -5.77 3.79 -8.52
CA TYR A 25 -6.88 2.96 -8.04
C TYR A 25 -6.74 2.53 -6.56
N CYS A 26 -5.52 2.23 -6.10
CA CYS A 26 -5.28 1.87 -4.70
C CYS A 26 -5.71 2.97 -3.71
N CYS A 27 -5.60 4.24 -4.10
CA CYS A 27 -6.05 5.39 -3.31
C CYS A 27 -7.58 5.61 -3.39
N ARG A 28 -8.30 4.84 -4.21
CA ARG A 28 -9.74 5.01 -4.51
C ARG A 28 -10.61 3.85 -4.11
N LYS A 29 -10.04 2.64 -3.93
CA LYS A 29 -10.77 1.38 -3.65
C LYS A 29 -9.98 0.38 -2.77
N GLY A 30 -8.78 0.74 -2.33
CA GLY A 30 -7.90 -0.14 -1.56
C GLY A 30 -8.07 -0.01 -0.05
N TYR A 31 -7.42 -0.89 0.69
CA TYR A 31 -7.19 -0.74 2.12
C TYR A 31 -5.71 -0.45 2.34
N LEU A 32 -5.40 0.32 3.37
CA LEU A 32 -4.05 0.57 3.84
C LEU A 32 -3.96 0.11 5.29
N VAL A 33 -2.95 -0.70 5.59
CA VAL A 33 -2.60 -1.04 6.97
C VAL A 33 -1.66 0.04 7.48
N LEU A 34 -2.07 0.73 8.54
CA LEU A 34 -1.40 1.87 9.12
C LEU A 34 -0.85 1.49 10.49
N THR A 35 0.36 1.94 10.79
CA THR A 35 0.81 2.08 12.19
C THR A 35 0.07 3.22 12.88
N GLN A 36 0.08 3.27 14.21
CA GLN A 36 -0.47 4.42 14.97
C GLN A 36 0.06 5.76 14.45
N LYS A 37 1.37 5.88 14.18
CA LYS A 37 1.98 7.11 13.67
C LYS A 37 1.44 7.52 12.30
N GLU A 38 1.22 6.54 11.41
CA GLU A 38 0.70 6.80 10.06
C GLU A 38 -0.80 7.09 10.09
N HIS A 39 -1.54 6.43 10.98
CA HIS A 39 -2.93 6.74 11.27
C HIS A 39 -3.09 8.21 11.66
N ASP A 40 -2.32 8.69 12.63
CA ASP A 40 -2.42 10.08 13.08
C ASP A 40 -2.02 11.07 11.97
N LEU A 41 -1.02 10.71 11.15
CA LEU A 41 -0.51 11.55 10.06
C LEU A 41 -1.47 11.63 8.86
N ILE A 42 -2.13 10.52 8.52
CA ILE A 42 -3.07 10.44 7.39
C ILE A 42 -4.43 11.01 7.78
N LEU A 43 -4.89 10.74 9.01
CA LEU A 43 -6.24 11.09 9.43
C LEU A 43 -6.36 12.50 9.98
N LYS A 44 -5.36 13.06 10.69
CA LYS A 44 -5.35 14.44 11.25
C LYS A 44 -6.72 15.02 11.65
N ASN A 45 -7.45 15.63 10.71
CA ASN A 45 -8.74 16.32 10.93
C ASN A 45 -9.96 15.51 10.46
N SER A 46 -9.78 14.26 10.06
CA SER A 46 -10.79 13.39 9.45
C SER A 46 -11.20 12.22 10.35
N HIS A 47 -10.65 12.10 11.57
CA HIS A 47 -10.93 11.01 12.50
C HIS A 47 -12.42 10.75 12.70
N GLU A 48 -13.17 11.76 13.12
CA GLU A 48 -14.62 11.65 13.36
C GLU A 48 -15.38 11.19 12.10
N LYS A 49 -14.95 11.67 10.93
CA LYS A 49 -15.56 11.31 9.64
C LYS A 49 -15.22 9.87 9.23
N VAL A 50 -14.01 9.41 9.51
CA VAL A 50 -13.56 8.04 9.26
C VAL A 50 -14.31 7.05 10.16
N GLU A 51 -14.44 7.38 11.45
CA GLU A 51 -15.12 6.55 12.44
C GLU A 51 -16.63 6.44 12.14
N SER A 52 -17.30 7.58 11.89
CA SER A 52 -18.73 7.60 11.53
C SER A 52 -19.03 6.81 10.26
N LEU A 53 -18.12 6.82 9.28
CA LEU A 53 -18.24 6.03 8.05
C LEU A 53 -17.75 4.58 8.20
N LYS A 54 -17.31 4.16 9.40
CA LYS A 54 -16.77 2.82 9.70
C LYS A 54 -15.66 2.38 8.74
N LEU A 55 -14.80 3.33 8.36
CA LEU A 55 -13.71 3.09 7.41
C LEU A 55 -12.43 2.63 8.07
N LEU A 56 -12.35 2.73 9.39
CA LEU A 56 -11.21 2.29 10.18
C LEU A 56 -11.58 1.05 10.98
N LYS A 57 -10.72 0.05 10.92
CA LYS A 57 -10.79 -1.15 11.76
C LYS A 57 -9.48 -1.28 12.54
N ALA A 58 -9.56 -1.36 13.86
CA ALA A 58 -8.39 -1.70 14.67
C ALA A 58 -7.94 -3.14 14.39
N LEU A 59 -6.63 -3.34 14.33
CA LEU A 59 -5.97 -4.63 14.14
C LEU A 59 -5.08 -4.92 15.37
N PRO A 60 -4.60 -6.17 15.56
CA PRO A 60 -3.58 -6.47 16.56
C PRO A 60 -2.31 -5.61 16.39
N ASN A 61 -1.47 -5.60 17.43
CA ASN A 61 -0.18 -4.91 17.42
C ASN A 61 -0.27 -3.39 17.15
N ASN A 62 -1.34 -2.73 17.61
CA ASN A 62 -1.57 -1.29 17.44
C ASN A 62 -1.53 -0.82 15.97
N LYS A 63 -2.05 -1.67 15.07
CA LYS A 63 -2.23 -1.35 13.65
C LYS A 63 -3.69 -1.03 13.36
N PHE A 64 -3.92 -0.38 12.23
CA PHE A 64 -5.26 -0.04 11.77
C PHE A 64 -5.42 -0.38 10.28
N SER A 65 -6.56 -0.92 9.89
CA SER A 65 -6.94 -1.05 8.48
C SER A 65 -7.83 0.12 8.11
N LEU A 66 -7.35 0.99 7.22
CA LEU A 66 -8.11 2.11 6.68
C LEU A 66 -8.61 1.78 5.28
N TYR A 67 -9.92 1.79 5.10
CA TYR A 67 -10.54 1.69 3.77
C TYR A 67 -10.45 3.03 3.05
N MET A 68 -9.67 3.07 1.97
CA MET A 68 -9.51 4.24 1.10
C MET A 68 -10.56 4.30 -0.01
N GLY A 69 -11.52 3.37 -0.01
CA GLY A 69 -12.45 3.16 -1.11
C GLY A 69 -13.80 3.86 -1.00
N ASN A 70 -13.98 4.71 0.01
CA ASN A 70 -15.23 5.45 0.18
C ASN A 70 -15.21 6.71 -0.67
N ALA A 71 -16.18 6.86 -1.58
CA ALA A 71 -16.32 8.05 -2.42
C ALA A 71 -16.58 9.34 -1.62
N ASN A 72 -17.17 9.24 -0.42
CA ASN A 72 -17.43 10.37 0.48
C ASN A 72 -16.20 10.79 1.28
N LEU A 73 -15.17 9.95 1.29
CA LEU A 73 -13.88 10.21 1.95
C LEU A 73 -12.74 9.54 1.16
N PRO A 74 -12.43 10.04 -0.05
CA PRO A 74 -11.26 9.56 -0.78
C PRO A 74 -9.99 9.94 -0.03
N CYS A 75 -8.86 9.38 -0.45
CA CYS A 75 -7.56 9.81 0.05
C CYS A 75 -7.46 11.36 -0.01
N PRO A 76 -7.17 12.06 1.10
CA PRO A 76 -7.09 13.52 1.12
C PRO A 76 -6.00 14.10 0.20
N SER A 77 -5.00 13.28 -0.15
CA SER A 77 -3.91 13.65 -1.06
C SER A 77 -4.18 13.25 -2.52
N LEU A 78 -5.40 12.81 -2.86
CA LEU A 78 -5.78 12.45 -4.22
C LEU A 78 -6.54 13.62 -4.87
N LEU A 79 -5.96 14.20 -5.92
CA LEU A 79 -6.59 15.24 -6.74
C LEU A 79 -6.56 14.80 -8.21
N ASP A 80 -7.69 14.82 -8.90
CA ASP A 80 -7.83 14.40 -10.31
C ASP A 80 -7.16 13.06 -10.62
N PHE A 81 -7.37 12.08 -9.71
CA PHE A 81 -6.77 10.74 -9.78
C PHE A 81 -5.23 10.70 -9.71
N LYS A 82 -4.59 11.78 -9.24
CA LYS A 82 -3.16 11.91 -9.03
C LYS A 82 -2.85 12.10 -7.55
N CYS A 83 -1.85 11.38 -7.05
CA CYS A 83 -1.37 11.52 -5.68
C CYS A 83 -0.47 12.75 -5.57
N THR A 84 -0.95 13.80 -4.90
CA THR A 84 -0.24 15.09 -4.75
C THR A 84 1.02 14.96 -3.88
N ILE A 85 1.08 13.96 -3.00
CA ILE A 85 2.23 13.68 -2.14
C ILE A 85 3.16 12.59 -2.69
N HIS A 86 2.99 12.15 -3.95
CA HIS A 86 3.77 11.04 -4.50
C HIS A 86 5.29 11.26 -4.41
N LYS A 87 5.75 12.51 -4.62
CA LYS A 87 7.16 12.93 -4.50
C LYS A 87 7.48 13.65 -3.19
N SER A 88 6.53 13.76 -2.27
CA SER A 88 6.71 14.49 -1.01
C SER A 88 7.65 13.75 -0.07
N LYS A 89 8.50 14.48 0.66
CA LYS A 89 9.31 13.94 1.76
C LYS A 89 8.45 13.48 2.94
N ASN A 90 7.23 14.00 3.05
CA ASN A 90 6.27 13.66 4.12
C ASN A 90 5.29 12.56 3.69
N ARG A 91 5.57 11.86 2.57
CA ARG A 91 4.77 10.72 2.14
C ARG A 91 4.82 9.62 3.21
N PRO A 92 3.69 9.11 3.72
CA PRO A 92 3.66 8.02 4.69
C PRO A 92 4.46 6.80 4.18
N MET A 93 5.10 6.07 5.09
CA MET A 93 5.94 4.91 4.71
C MET A 93 5.12 3.80 4.05
N VAL A 94 3.93 3.50 4.56
CA VAL A 94 2.98 2.57 3.92
C VAL A 94 2.68 2.97 2.48
N CYS A 95 2.53 4.27 2.20
CA CYS A 95 2.33 4.76 0.84
C CYS A 95 3.59 4.61 0.00
N HIS A 96 4.78 4.76 0.59
CA HIS A 96 6.06 4.58 -0.08
C HIS A 96 6.32 3.10 -0.42
N ASP A 97 5.95 2.20 0.47
CA ASP A 97 6.22 0.77 0.34
C ASP A 97 5.19 0.06 -0.56
N PHE A 98 3.96 0.55 -0.63
CA PHE A 98 2.95 0.00 -1.54
C PHE A 98 3.42 0.00 -3.01
N PRO A 99 3.22 -1.08 -3.80
CA PRO A 99 2.49 -2.32 -3.44
C PRO A 99 3.39 -3.47 -2.95
N ILE A 100 4.68 -3.23 -2.69
CA ILE A 100 5.68 -4.25 -2.39
C ILE A 100 6.23 -4.02 -0.99
N PHE A 101 5.87 -4.86 -0.04
CA PHE A 101 6.30 -4.77 1.35
C PHE A 101 7.41 -5.79 1.62
N ILE A 102 8.25 -5.50 2.59
CA ILE A 102 9.28 -6.41 3.08
C ILE A 102 9.14 -6.56 4.59
N GLU A 103 9.02 -7.80 5.04
CA GLU A 103 9.00 -8.19 6.45
C GLU A 103 9.93 -9.39 6.59
N ASP A 104 11.03 -9.22 7.32
CA ASP A 104 12.10 -10.21 7.46
C ASP A 104 12.61 -10.75 6.11
N HIS A 105 12.36 -12.03 5.82
CA HIS A 105 12.75 -12.72 4.59
C HIS A 105 11.56 -12.94 3.63
N GLU A 106 10.44 -12.25 3.86
CA GLU A 106 9.25 -12.32 3.03
C GLU A 106 9.01 -10.99 2.30
N ILE A 107 8.80 -11.08 0.98
CA ILE A 107 8.34 -9.98 0.14
C ILE A 107 6.86 -10.18 -0.11
N ARG A 108 6.04 -9.24 0.35
CA ARG A 108 4.60 -9.27 0.20
C ARG A 108 4.15 -8.33 -0.91
N LEU A 109 3.33 -8.83 -1.82
CA LEU A 109 2.72 -8.06 -2.89
C LEU A 109 1.23 -7.88 -2.59
N SER A 110 0.74 -6.65 -2.71
CA SER A 110 -0.69 -6.39 -2.55
C SER A 110 -1.47 -6.90 -3.76
N HIS A 111 -2.33 -7.92 -3.59
CA HIS A 111 -3.24 -8.37 -4.68
C HIS A 111 -4.19 -7.28 -5.18
N ARG A 112 -4.43 -6.24 -4.37
CA ARG A 112 -5.33 -5.14 -4.74
C ARG A 112 -4.68 -4.19 -5.76
N CYS A 113 -3.38 -4.31 -6.02
CA CYS A 113 -2.69 -3.52 -7.02
C CYS A 113 -2.86 -4.15 -8.42
N PRO A 114 -3.45 -3.45 -9.40
CA PRO A 114 -3.56 -3.96 -10.77
C PRO A 114 -2.19 -4.34 -11.38
N ALA A 115 -1.14 -3.58 -11.09
CA ALA A 115 0.21 -3.90 -11.56
C ALA A 115 0.78 -5.22 -10.98
N VAL A 116 0.32 -5.63 -9.79
CA VAL A 116 0.64 -6.95 -9.23
C VAL A 116 -0.14 -8.03 -9.98
N LYS A 117 -1.43 -7.81 -10.26
CA LYS A 117 -2.28 -8.76 -11.00
C LYS A 117 -1.81 -8.98 -12.44
N GLU A 118 -1.23 -7.96 -13.05
CA GLU A 118 -0.66 -7.98 -14.39
C GLU A 118 0.82 -8.42 -14.42
N ASP A 119 1.36 -8.88 -13.28
CA ASP A 119 2.72 -9.41 -13.15
C ASP A 119 3.85 -8.45 -13.60
N LEU A 120 3.62 -7.13 -13.51
CA LEU A 120 4.58 -6.10 -13.94
C LEU A 120 5.86 -6.06 -13.08
N PHE A 121 5.88 -6.81 -11.98
CA PHE A 121 7.03 -6.92 -11.08
C PHE A 121 7.86 -8.19 -11.30
N TYR A 122 7.46 -9.08 -12.21
CA TYR A 122 8.09 -10.38 -12.42
C TYR A 122 9.63 -10.35 -12.45
N PRO A 123 10.29 -9.46 -13.21
CA PRO A 123 11.77 -9.46 -13.29
C PRO A 123 12.42 -9.16 -11.93
N TYR A 124 11.80 -8.32 -11.11
CA TYR A 124 12.28 -7.97 -9.78
C TYR A 124 12.01 -9.10 -8.79
N MET A 125 10.83 -9.71 -8.84
CA MET A 125 10.46 -10.83 -7.97
C MET A 125 11.33 -12.06 -8.24
N ALA A 126 11.64 -12.36 -9.51
CA ALA A 126 12.55 -13.43 -9.89
C ALA A 126 13.96 -13.21 -9.31
N ARG A 127 14.47 -11.96 -9.33
CA ARG A 127 15.77 -11.63 -8.71
C ARG A 127 15.73 -11.77 -7.19
N LEU A 128 14.64 -11.35 -6.53
CA LEU A 128 14.47 -11.48 -5.08
C LEU A 128 14.42 -12.96 -4.66
N LYS A 129 13.71 -13.82 -5.42
CA LYS A 129 13.70 -15.27 -5.19
C LYS A 129 15.09 -15.88 -5.25
N LYS A 130 15.92 -15.48 -6.23
CA LYS A 130 17.33 -15.93 -6.33
C LYS A 130 18.19 -15.51 -5.14
N LEU A 131 17.79 -14.46 -4.42
CA LEU A 131 18.46 -13.99 -3.20
C LEU A 131 17.91 -14.67 -1.93
N GLY A 132 17.03 -15.68 -2.07
CA GLY A 132 16.48 -16.44 -0.94
C GLY A 132 15.19 -15.88 -0.35
N TYR A 133 14.61 -14.83 -0.93
CA TYR A 133 13.36 -14.26 -0.43
C TYR A 133 12.13 -15.08 -0.86
N LYS A 134 11.21 -15.27 0.07
CA LYS A 134 9.89 -15.83 -0.22
C LYS A 134 8.97 -14.73 -0.74
N ILE A 135 8.32 -14.95 -1.88
CA ILE A 135 7.38 -13.98 -2.46
C ILE A 135 5.95 -14.45 -2.16
N ILE A 136 5.17 -13.60 -1.52
CA ILE A 136 3.78 -13.86 -1.15
C ILE A 136 2.90 -12.79 -1.81
N VAL A 137 1.96 -13.21 -2.63
CA VAL A 137 0.88 -12.32 -3.06
C VAL A 137 -0.22 -12.45 -2.01
N SER A 138 -0.56 -11.38 -1.31
CA SER A 138 -1.65 -11.44 -0.32
C SER A 138 -2.95 -11.87 -1.02
N SER A 139 -3.78 -12.71 -0.43
CA SER A 139 -5.12 -13.00 -0.97
C SER A 139 -6.20 -12.17 -0.25
N GLU A 140 -7.42 -12.16 -0.79
CA GLU A 140 -8.58 -11.55 -0.12
C GLU A 140 -8.86 -12.18 1.25
N LEU A 141 -8.49 -13.46 1.44
CA LEU A 141 -8.56 -14.17 2.71
C LEU A 141 -7.36 -13.84 3.63
N MET A 142 -6.16 -13.61 3.08
CA MET A 142 -4.98 -13.18 3.85
C MET A 142 -5.03 -11.72 4.29
N ASP A 143 -5.97 -10.92 3.80
CA ASP A 143 -6.27 -9.64 4.44
C ASP A 143 -6.73 -9.85 5.89
N SER A 144 -7.26 -11.04 6.24
CA SER A 144 -7.49 -11.48 7.62
C SER A 144 -6.23 -11.99 8.34
N GLU A 145 -5.21 -12.49 7.63
CA GLU A 145 -3.92 -12.87 8.25
C GLU A 145 -3.05 -11.65 8.59
N PHE A 146 -3.28 -10.50 7.94
CA PHE A 146 -2.87 -9.19 8.48
C PHE A 146 -3.59 -8.81 9.79
N MET A 147 -4.68 -9.51 10.14
CA MET A 147 -5.51 -9.25 11.34
C MET A 147 -5.22 -10.20 12.50
N TYR A 148 -4.27 -11.13 12.39
CA TYR A 148 -3.95 -12.10 13.46
C TYR A 148 -2.44 -12.30 13.70
N ALA A 149 -1.56 -11.63 12.96
CA ALA A 149 -0.10 -11.65 13.20
C ALA A 149 0.38 -10.39 13.95
#